data_AF-A0AB39WE02-F1
#
_entry.id   AF-A0AB39WE02-F1
#
_cell.length_a   1.000
_cell.length_b   1.000
_cell.length_c   1.000
_cell.angle_alpha   90.00
_cell.angle_beta   90.00
_cell.angle_gamma   90.00
#
_symmetry.space_group_name_H-M   'P 1'
#
loop_
_entity.id
_entity.type
_entity.pdbx_description
1 polymer ?
#
loop_
_entity_poly.entity_id
_entity_poly.type
_entity_poly.pdbx_seq_one_letter_code
_entity_poly.pdbx_strand_id
1 'polypeptide(L)'
;MDNFPIQLSENILLEAQLSRDTSSLRRELYYIKDKKLESYLDSDELKNIFWSNIYNAYVLIIAKEAKEETAVFKYKRIKIARHLLSLDDIEFKILGKNNHNPLHKFINNLFSPRFIKSAAVKNVDSSYLIRLDRTALNTSLVVN
;
A
#
# COMPACT_ATOMS: atom_id res chain seq x y z
N MET A 1 -5.10 -1.34 23.15
CA MET A 1 -3.84 -1.95 22.70
C MET A 1 -3.46 -1.22 21.43
N ASP A 2 -2.39 -0.45 21.46
CA ASP A 2 -1.98 0.34 20.30
C ASP A 2 -1.46 -0.62 19.23
N ASN A 3 -2.14 -0.66 18.09
CA ASN A 3 -1.76 -1.53 16.99
C ASN A 3 -0.51 -0.94 16.31
N PHE A 4 0.66 -1.44 16.70
CA PHE A 4 1.96 -0.89 16.28
C PHE A 4 2.09 -0.68 14.76
N PRO A 5 1.74 -1.64 13.89
CA PRO A 5 1.73 -1.41 12.44
C PRO A 5 0.81 -0.28 11.98
N ILE A 6 -0.35 -0.09 12.62
CA ILE A 6 -1.28 0.99 12.28
C ILE A 6 -0.64 2.33 12.60
N GLN A 7 -0.13 2.51 13.82
CA GLN A 7 0.54 3.74 14.22
C GLN A 7 1.76 4.04 13.33
N LEU A 8 2.53 3.02 12.97
CA LEU A 8 3.65 3.17 12.04
C LEU A 8 3.18 3.65 10.65
N SER A 9 2.09 3.09 10.13
CA SER A 9 1.53 3.48 8.83
C SER A 9 1.01 4.92 8.84
N GLU A 10 0.37 5.34 9.93
CA GLU A 10 -0.12 6.71 10.14
C GLU A 10 1.05 7.71 10.22
N ASN A 11 2.09 7.39 10.98
CA ASN A 11 3.28 8.22 11.09
C ASN A 11 3.99 8.37 9.74
N ILE A 12 4.10 7.29 8.95
CA ILE A 12 4.69 7.35 7.61
C ILE A 12 3.86 8.27 6.70
N LEU A 13 2.54 8.16 6.74
CA LEU A 13 1.65 9.02 5.96
C LEU A 13 1.77 10.49 6.38
N LEU A 14 1.75 10.77 7.69
CA LEU A 14 1.88 12.12 8.23
C LEU A 14 3.21 12.77 7.80
N GLU A 15 4.33 12.07 7.99
CA GLU A 15 5.64 12.57 7.61
C GLU A 15 5.78 12.76 6.10
N ALA A 16 5.16 11.89 5.29
CA ALA A 16 5.09 12.05 3.84
C ALA A 16 4.27 13.29 3.41
N GLN A 17 3.13 13.54 4.05
CA GLN A 17 2.31 14.74 3.82
C GLN A 17 3.07 16.02 4.18
N LEU A 18 3.87 15.98 5.25
CA LEU A 18 4.74 17.08 5.67
C LEU A 18 6.03 17.18 4.84
N SER A 19 6.20 16.33 3.82
CA SER A 19 7.39 16.28 2.95
C SER A 19 8.71 16.03 3.69
N ARG A 20 8.65 15.40 4.88
CA ARG A 20 9.79 15.07 5.75
C ARG A 20 10.43 13.73 5.38
N ASP A 21 11.56 13.41 6.01
CA ASP A 21 12.23 12.12 5.79
C ASP A 21 11.47 10.97 6.46
N THR A 22 11.13 9.95 5.67
CA THR A 22 10.44 8.74 6.15
C THR A 22 11.37 7.53 6.23
N SER A 23 12.68 7.70 5.97
CA SER A 23 13.62 6.59 5.79
C SER A 23 13.76 5.70 7.03
N SER A 24 13.74 6.27 8.23
CA SER A 24 13.76 5.49 9.49
C SER A 24 12.51 4.63 9.66
N LEU A 25 11.33 5.21 9.45
CA LEU A 25 10.04 4.52 9.59
C LEU A 25 9.88 3.40 8.53
N ARG A 26 10.32 3.65 7.29
CA ARG A 26 10.34 2.64 6.22
C ARG A 26 11.29 1.49 6.53
N ARG A 27 12.42 1.77 7.19
CA ARG A 27 13.35 0.73 7.65
C ARG A 27 12.69 -0.15 8.70
N GLU A 28 11.96 0.45 9.64
CA GLU A 28 11.21 -0.28 10.65
C GLU A 28 10.17 -1.20 10.01
N LEU A 29 9.40 -0.67 9.05
CA LEU A 29 8.42 -1.41 8.24
C LEU A 29 9.03 -2.62 7.51
N TYR A 30 10.26 -2.48 7.00
CA TYR A 30 10.98 -3.56 6.32
C TYR A 30 11.37 -4.71 7.27
N TYR A 31 11.69 -4.41 8.53
CA TYR A 31 12.16 -5.40 9.50
C TYR A 31 11.06 -6.07 10.33
N ILE A 32 9.80 -5.64 10.20
CA ILE A 32 8.68 -6.36 10.78
C ILE A 32 8.65 -7.79 10.22
N LYS A 33 8.51 -8.79 11.09
CA LYS A 33 8.36 -10.18 10.65
C LYS A 33 6.97 -10.39 10.06
N ASP A 34 6.86 -11.09 8.93
CA ASP A 34 5.61 -11.39 8.23
C ASP A 34 4.53 -11.91 9.17
N LYS A 35 4.86 -12.94 9.97
CA LYS A 35 3.94 -13.53 10.95
C LYS A 35 3.45 -12.54 12.00
N LYS A 36 4.30 -11.59 12.41
CA LYS A 36 3.90 -10.54 13.35
C LYS A 36 2.95 -9.56 12.66
N LEU A 37 3.29 -9.12 11.45
CA LEU A 37 2.44 -8.22 10.67
C LEU A 37 1.04 -8.84 10.46
N GLU A 38 0.99 -10.11 10.09
CA GLU A 38 -0.27 -10.87 9.96
C GLU A 38 -1.05 -10.96 11.27
N SER A 39 -0.38 -11.17 12.40
CA SER A 39 -1.06 -11.22 13.71
C SER A 39 -1.60 -9.86 14.18
N TYR A 40 -1.00 -8.75 13.74
CA TYR A 40 -1.49 -7.41 14.04
C TYR A 40 -2.58 -6.94 13.07
N LEU A 41 -2.61 -7.49 11.86
CA LEU A 41 -3.58 -7.19 10.81
C LEU A 41 -4.55 -8.36 10.62
N ASP A 42 -5.17 -8.78 11.72
CA ASP A 42 -6.03 -9.96 11.79
C ASP A 42 -7.45 -9.74 11.25
N SER A 43 -7.86 -8.47 11.12
CA SER A 43 -9.15 -8.07 10.54
C SER A 43 -9.00 -7.33 9.21
N ASP A 44 -10.04 -7.42 8.36
CA ASP A 44 -10.09 -6.66 7.11
C ASP A 44 -10.07 -5.15 7.36
N GLU A 45 -10.66 -4.67 8.47
CA GLU A 45 -10.63 -3.27 8.87
C GLU A 45 -9.19 -2.78 9.11
N LEU A 46 -8.42 -3.52 9.92
CA LEU A 46 -7.04 -3.17 10.22
C LEU A 46 -6.16 -3.23 8.97
N LYS A 47 -6.37 -4.22 8.11
CA LYS A 47 -5.72 -4.31 6.80
C LYS A 47 -6.06 -3.10 5.94
N ASN A 48 -7.32 -2.72 5.83
CA ASN A 48 -7.75 -1.58 5.04
C ASN A 48 -7.09 -0.28 5.54
N ILE A 49 -7.09 -0.03 6.85
CA ILE A 49 -6.43 1.14 7.45
C ILE A 49 -4.93 1.14 7.12
N PHE A 50 -4.24 0.05 7.46
CA PHE A 50 -2.80 -0.06 7.25
C PHE A 50 -2.41 0.12 5.77
N TRP A 51 -3.02 -0.63 4.87
CA TRP A 51 -2.66 -0.64 3.46
C TRP A 51 -3.06 0.64 2.73
N SER A 52 -4.17 1.28 3.13
CA SER A 52 -4.56 2.58 2.57
C SER A 52 -3.58 3.68 2.98
N ASN A 53 -3.14 3.71 4.24
CA ASN A 53 -2.10 4.63 4.73
C ASN A 53 -0.77 4.41 3.98
N ILE A 54 -0.32 3.16 3.88
CA ILE A 54 0.90 2.81 3.14
C ILE A 54 0.79 3.25 1.68
N TYR A 55 -0.32 2.97 1.00
CA TYR A 55 -0.52 3.36 -0.38
C TYR A 55 -0.39 4.87 -0.55
N ASN A 56 -1.17 5.65 0.21
CA ASN A 56 -1.20 7.11 0.11
C ASN A 56 0.16 7.73 0.45
N ALA A 57 0.86 7.21 1.46
CA ALA A 57 2.18 7.70 1.83
C ALA A 57 3.21 7.47 0.71
N TYR A 58 3.21 6.28 0.11
CA TYR A 58 4.15 5.96 -0.98
C TYR A 58 3.82 6.69 -2.28
N VAL A 59 2.55 7.02 -2.55
CA VAL A 59 2.21 7.94 -3.66
C VAL A 59 2.95 9.27 -3.47
N LEU A 60 2.87 9.88 -2.28
CA LEU A 60 3.52 11.16 -1.97
C LEU A 60 5.06 11.06 -2.03
N ILE A 61 5.62 10.02 -1.40
CA ILE A 61 7.07 9.79 -1.38
C ILE A 61 7.61 9.63 -2.80
N ILE A 62 6.95 8.82 -3.63
CA ILE A 62 7.41 8.57 -4.99
C ILE A 62 7.19 9.79 -5.89
N ALA A 63 6.10 10.54 -5.71
CA ALA A 63 5.86 11.78 -6.45
C ALA A 63 6.95 12.84 -6.21
N LYS A 64 7.61 12.80 -5.05
CA LYS A 64 8.77 13.66 -4.75
C LYS A 64 10.06 13.20 -5.43
N GLU A 65 10.21 11.90 -5.68
CA GLU A 65 11.43 11.30 -6.25
C GLU A 65 11.42 11.22 -7.78
N ALA A 66 10.25 11.03 -8.41
CA ALA A 66 10.13 10.76 -9.84
C ALA A 66 9.42 11.89 -10.59
N LYS A 67 10.12 12.48 -11.57
CA LYS A 67 9.46 13.12 -12.71
C LYS A 67 9.12 12.02 -13.72
N GLU A 68 7.82 11.83 -13.91
CA GLU A 68 7.21 11.16 -15.06
C GLU A 68 7.37 9.64 -15.14
N GLU A 69 6.25 8.93 -14.96
CA GLU A 69 5.77 7.85 -15.83
C GLU A 69 4.58 7.15 -15.17
N THR A 70 3.53 6.85 -15.93
CA THR A 70 2.41 6.00 -15.48
C THR A 70 2.86 4.60 -15.06
N ALA A 71 4.05 4.16 -15.50
CA ALA A 71 4.66 2.90 -15.13
C ALA A 71 5.09 2.84 -13.64
N VAL A 72 5.17 3.98 -12.95
CA VAL A 72 5.56 4.08 -11.54
C VAL A 72 4.69 3.22 -10.62
N PHE A 73 3.39 3.10 -10.92
CA PHE A 73 2.47 2.26 -10.14
C PHE A 73 2.82 0.77 -10.17
N LYS A 74 3.53 0.31 -11.20
CA LYS A 74 3.94 -1.09 -11.40
C LYS A 74 5.32 -1.41 -10.80
N TYR A 75 6.13 -0.39 -10.50
CA TYR A 75 7.49 -0.61 -10.01
C TYR A 75 7.49 -1.16 -8.57
N LYS A 76 8.20 -2.28 -8.39
CA LYS A 76 8.37 -2.95 -7.10
C LYS A 76 9.40 -2.16 -6.26
N ARG A 77 8.96 -1.16 -5.50
CA ARG A 77 9.85 -0.28 -4.71
C ARG A 77 9.47 -0.19 -3.24
N ILE A 78 8.27 -0.62 -2.88
CA ILE A 78 7.74 -0.57 -1.52
C ILE A 78 8.23 -1.80 -0.76
N LYS A 79 9.04 -1.57 0.29
CA LYS A 79 9.69 -2.64 1.06
C LYS A 79 8.96 -2.84 2.39
N ILE A 80 8.30 -3.98 2.56
CA ILE A 80 7.48 -4.28 3.76
C ILE A 80 7.70 -5.73 4.16
N ALA A 81 8.07 -5.96 5.42
CA ALA A 81 8.32 -7.30 5.94
C ALA A 81 9.22 -8.13 5.01
N ARG A 82 10.32 -7.54 4.53
CA ARG A 82 11.25 -8.15 3.55
C ARG A 82 10.68 -8.49 2.17
N HIS A 83 9.43 -8.16 1.87
CA HIS A 83 8.83 -8.26 0.55
C HIS A 83 8.91 -6.94 -0.21
N LEU A 84 8.86 -7.06 -1.54
CA LEU A 84 8.90 -5.93 -2.46
C LEU A 84 7.56 -5.84 -3.20
N LEU A 85 6.86 -4.71 -3.02
CA LEU A 85 5.53 -4.45 -3.56
C LEU A 85 5.54 -3.22 -4.47
N SER A 86 4.56 -3.15 -5.35
CA SER A 86 4.21 -1.94 -6.11
C SER A 86 2.91 -1.33 -5.58
N LEU A 87 2.61 -0.09 -5.99
CA LEU A 87 1.33 0.54 -5.68
C LEU A 87 0.16 -0.27 -6.26
N ASP A 88 0.30 -0.81 -7.48
CA ASP A 88 -0.69 -1.69 -8.10
C ASP A 88 -0.94 -2.99 -7.32
N ASP A 89 0.10 -3.58 -6.70
CA ASP A 89 -0.12 -4.74 -5.84
C ASP A 89 -0.99 -4.37 -4.64
N ILE A 90 -0.73 -3.22 -4.02
CA ILE A 90 -1.49 -2.78 -2.84
C ILE A 90 -2.92 -2.47 -3.25
N GLU A 91 -3.13 -1.69 -4.31
CA GLU A 91 -4.45 -1.22 -4.71
C GLU A 91 -5.34 -2.34 -5.28
N PHE A 92 -4.83 -3.15 -6.22
CA PHE A 92 -5.66 -4.13 -6.94
C PHE A 92 -5.65 -5.51 -6.29
N LYS A 93 -4.52 -5.94 -5.70
CA LYS A 93 -4.40 -7.31 -5.16
C LYS A 93 -4.67 -7.37 -3.66
N ILE A 94 -4.17 -6.39 -2.90
CA ILE A 94 -4.32 -6.36 -1.44
C ILE A 94 -5.66 -5.73 -1.05
N LEU A 95 -5.95 -4.51 -1.50
CA LEU A 95 -7.20 -3.78 -1.22
C LEU A 95 -8.35 -4.19 -2.14
N GLY A 96 -8.05 -4.86 -3.26
CA GLY A 96 -9.06 -5.46 -4.12
C GLY A 96 -9.86 -4.45 -4.95
N LYS A 97 -9.30 -3.27 -5.25
CA LYS A 97 -9.94 -2.32 -6.17
C LYS A 97 -10.24 -3.00 -7.51
N ASN A 98 -11.42 -2.77 -8.08
CA ASN A 98 -11.85 -3.33 -9.37
C ASN A 98 -11.91 -4.88 -9.45
N ASN A 99 -11.86 -5.61 -8.32
CA ASN A 99 -12.03 -7.07 -8.31
C ASN A 99 -13.50 -7.55 -8.47
N HIS A 100 -14.36 -6.74 -9.08
CA HIS A 100 -15.77 -7.11 -9.32
C HIS A 100 -15.91 -8.22 -10.37
N ASN A 101 -14.92 -8.39 -11.27
CA ASN A 101 -14.90 -9.47 -12.24
C ASN A 101 -14.27 -10.74 -11.62
N PRO A 102 -15.03 -11.85 -11.50
CA PRO A 102 -14.53 -13.09 -10.91
C PRO A 102 -13.34 -13.68 -11.68
N LEU A 103 -13.26 -13.50 -13.00
CA LEU A 103 -12.14 -13.97 -13.82
C LEU A 103 -10.86 -13.18 -13.51
N HIS A 104 -10.98 -11.85 -13.36
CA HIS A 104 -9.85 -11.00 -13.01
C HIS A 104 -9.33 -11.30 -11.59
N LYS A 105 -10.26 -11.50 -10.64
CA LYS A 105 -9.94 -11.93 -9.27
C LYS A 105 -9.21 -13.28 -9.26
N PHE A 106 -9.65 -14.24 -10.08
CA PHE A 106 -9.01 -15.55 -10.20
C PHE A 106 -7.58 -15.45 -10.74
N ILE A 107 -7.37 -14.72 -11.84
CA ILE A 107 -6.04 -14.54 -12.45
C ILE A 107 -5.09 -13.83 -11.48
N ASN A 108 -5.55 -12.75 -10.83
CA ASN A 108 -4.75 -12.05 -9.83
C ASN A 108 -4.37 -12.95 -8.66
N ASN A 109 -5.27 -13.81 -8.20
CA ASN A 109 -4.98 -14.74 -7.12
C ASN A 109 -3.97 -15.83 -7.53
N LEU A 110 -4.05 -16.37 -8.76
CA LEU A 110 -3.18 -17.48 -9.16
C LEU A 110 -1.69 -17.08 -9.21
N PHE A 111 -1.38 -15.87 -9.69
CA PHE A 111 -0.01 -15.37 -9.85
C PHE A 111 0.49 -14.50 -8.69
N SER A 112 -0.28 -14.38 -7.60
CA SER A 112 0.13 -13.59 -6.44
C SER A 112 1.07 -14.38 -5.50
N PRO A 113 2.18 -13.76 -5.04
CA PRO A 113 3.01 -14.29 -3.96
C PRO A 113 2.21 -14.59 -2.70
N ARG A 114 2.68 -15.55 -1.88
CA ARG A 114 2.01 -15.96 -0.63
C ARG A 114 1.74 -14.77 0.31
N PHE A 115 2.71 -13.86 0.43
CA PHE A 115 2.58 -12.66 1.26
C PHE A 115 1.44 -11.74 0.81
N ILE A 116 1.27 -11.53 -0.50
CA ILE A 116 0.16 -10.70 -1.01
C ILE A 116 -1.18 -11.35 -0.68
N LYS A 117 -1.27 -12.69 -0.77
CA LYS A 117 -2.49 -13.44 -0.43
C LYS A 117 -2.84 -13.34 1.05
N SER A 118 -1.85 -13.39 1.95
CA SER A 118 -2.11 -13.25 3.38
C SER A 118 -2.45 -11.81 3.78
N ALA A 119 -1.80 -10.84 3.14
CA ALA A 119 -2.04 -9.42 3.32
C ALA A 119 -3.40 -8.95 2.79
N ALA A 120 -3.93 -9.59 1.75
CA ALA A 120 -5.17 -9.17 1.09
C ALA A 120 -6.39 -9.15 2.03
N VAL A 121 -7.27 -8.19 1.80
CA VAL A 121 -8.59 -8.13 2.46
C VAL A 121 -9.49 -9.18 1.85
N LYS A 122 -10.31 -9.82 2.68
CA LYS A 122 -11.31 -10.80 2.20
C LYS A 122 -12.52 -10.07 1.63
N ASN A 123 -12.97 -9.03 2.32
CA ASN A 123 -14.08 -8.19 1.92
C ASN A 123 -13.57 -6.80 1.53
N VAL A 124 -13.86 -6.40 0.30
CA VAL A 124 -13.48 -5.10 -0.23
C VAL A 124 -14.41 -4.04 0.32
N ASP A 125 -13.86 -3.04 1.01
CA ASP A 125 -14.62 -1.90 1.53
C ASP A 125 -14.44 -0.69 0.62
N SER A 126 -15.54 -0.24 0.00
CA SER A 126 -15.54 0.92 -0.90
C SER A 126 -15.09 2.22 -0.22
N SER A 127 -15.32 2.36 1.09
CA SER A 127 -15.00 3.58 1.84
C SER A 127 -13.51 3.86 1.86
N TYR A 128 -12.69 2.82 2.02
CA TYR A 128 -11.23 2.93 1.98
C TYR A 128 -10.70 3.10 0.55
N LEU A 129 -11.34 2.46 -0.43
CA LEU A 129 -10.97 2.59 -1.84
C LEU A 129 -11.13 4.02 -2.37
N ILE A 130 -12.17 4.74 -1.93
CA ILE A 130 -12.41 6.14 -2.29
C ILE A 130 -11.31 7.05 -1.73
N ARG A 131 -10.68 6.66 -0.61
CA ARG A 131 -9.60 7.42 0.05
C ARG A 131 -8.22 7.19 -0.57
N LEU A 132 -8.10 6.31 -1.56
CA LEU A 132 -6.84 6.10 -2.28
C LEU A 132 -6.60 7.25 -3.23
N ASP A 133 -5.59 8.05 -2.92
CA ASP A 133 -5.29 9.27 -3.64
C ASP A 133 -4.18 9.04 -4.67
N ARG A 134 -4.53 9.11 -5.96
CA ARG A 134 -3.58 9.09 -7.07
C ARG A 134 -3.18 10.49 -7.53
N THR A 135 -3.81 11.55 -7.02
CA THR A 135 -3.69 12.91 -7.57
C THR A 135 -2.27 13.44 -7.51
N ALA A 136 -1.52 13.22 -6.43
CA ALA A 136 -0.14 13.71 -6.33
C ALA A 136 0.76 13.16 -7.45
N LEU A 137 0.59 11.89 -7.86
CA LEU A 137 1.29 11.33 -9.00
C LEU A 137 0.70 11.78 -10.34
N ASN A 138 -0.63 11.93 -10.45
CA ASN A 138 -1.29 12.35 -11.69
C ASN A 138 -1.07 13.83 -12.02
N THR A 139 -1.05 14.72 -11.04
CA THR A 139 -0.78 16.16 -11.22
C THR A 139 0.64 16.37 -11.71
N SER A 140 1.61 15.60 -11.19
CA SER A 140 2.97 15.56 -11.72
C SER A 140 3.04 15.07 -13.18
N LEU A 141 1.98 14.47 -13.74
CA LEU A 141 1.89 14.08 -15.16
C LEU A 141 1.17 15.12 -16.04
N VAL A 142 0.38 16.05 -15.47
CA VAL A 142 -0.48 16.99 -16.23
C VAL A 142 0.13 18.40 -16.34
N VAL A 143 1.05 18.78 -15.44
CA VAL A 143 1.66 20.12 -15.43
C VAL A 143 2.81 20.27 -16.45
N ASN A 144 2.93 19.34 -17.41
CA ASN A 144 3.88 19.41 -18.52
C ASN A 144 3.15 19.32 -19.87
#